data_AF-A0A7C2SSP1-F1
#
_entry.id   AF-A0A7C2SSP1-F1
#
_cell.length_a   1.000
_cell.length_b   1.000
_cell.length_c   1.000
_cell.angle_alpha   90.00
_cell.angle_beta   90.00
_cell.angle_gamma   90.00
#
_symmetry.space_group_name_H-M   'P 1'
#
loop_
_entity.id
_entity.type
_entity.pdbx_description
1 polymer ?
#
loop_
_entity_poly.entity_id
_entity_poly.type
_entity_poly.pdbx_seq_one_letter_code
_entity_poly.pdbx_strand_id
1 'polypeptide(L)'
;MSPLFYNIVITIVGIAYVFTVVGVMDFLVKKKNFPQDISRKIVHIAAGSWLIFWLFFDDSHWSKYFNIAPAFIWTVLLIIKGLTADSNDEAVKTMTRTGDRRELLKGPLYFTLVMCLMGTVYYKTPLALTAMGVLAWGDGLAPIFGKRYGKNKYYIFAEKSLQGSAAFLLLGFLGAVLFNVLFYDSIDFGFILVAVIIATIVEAFSPRDADNILIPLVIIVAYSIYF
;
A
#
# COMPACT_ATOMS: atom_id res chain seq x y z
N MET A 1 -10.95 -14.66 26.68
CA MET A 1 -11.68 -14.47 25.40
C MET A 1 -11.19 -15.53 24.44
N SER A 2 -12.04 -16.17 23.62
CA SER A 2 -11.54 -17.18 22.68
C SER A 2 -10.70 -16.52 21.57
N PRO A 3 -9.63 -17.18 21.05
CA PRO A 3 -8.82 -16.64 19.97
C PRO A 3 -9.63 -16.22 18.74
N LEU A 4 -10.71 -16.95 18.45
CA LEU A 4 -11.64 -16.63 17.37
C LEU A 4 -12.34 -15.28 17.60
N PHE A 5 -12.98 -15.11 18.76
CA PHE A 5 -13.72 -13.87 19.06
C PHE A 5 -12.77 -12.67 19.13
N TYR A 6 -11.61 -12.85 19.73
CA TYR A 6 -10.58 -11.82 19.81
C TYR A 6 -10.14 -11.35 18.41
N ASN A 7 -9.80 -12.29 17.52
CA ASN A 7 -9.42 -11.96 16.14
C ASN A 7 -10.55 -11.29 15.35
N ILE A 8 -11.81 -11.67 15.57
CA ILE A 8 -12.97 -11.00 14.96
C ILE A 8 -13.03 -9.52 15.38
N VAL A 9 -12.79 -9.22 16.66
CA VAL A 9 -12.78 -7.83 17.16
C VAL A 9 -11.68 -7.03 16.46
N ILE A 10 -10.45 -7.56 16.37
CA ILE A 10 -9.34 -6.88 15.70
C ILE A 10 -9.66 -6.66 14.21
N THR A 11 -10.27 -7.64 13.53
CA THR A 11 -10.73 -7.49 12.15
C THR A 11 -11.75 -6.37 12.00
N ILE A 12 -12.75 -6.28 12.88
CA ILE A 12 -13.77 -5.21 12.84
C ILE A 12 -13.10 -3.84 13.00
N VAL A 13 -12.14 -3.71 13.93
CA VAL A 13 -11.38 -2.47 14.12
C VAL A 13 -10.57 -2.11 12.87
N GLY A 14 -9.90 -3.08 12.25
CA GLY A 14 -9.16 -2.87 11.00
C GLY A 14 -10.05 -2.44 9.84
N ILE A 15 -11.24 -3.03 9.70
CA ILE A 15 -12.24 -2.62 8.71
C ILE A 15 -12.69 -1.18 9.01
N ALA A 16 -13.08 -0.90 10.25
CA ALA A 16 -13.53 0.43 10.64
C ALA A 16 -12.47 1.51 10.36
N TYR A 17 -11.19 1.22 10.63
CA TYR A 17 -10.07 2.12 10.32
C TYR A 17 -10.00 2.45 8.83
N VAL A 18 -9.94 1.44 7.95
CA VAL A 18 -9.78 1.70 6.50
C VAL A 18 -10.99 2.46 5.95
N PHE A 19 -12.21 2.05 6.32
CA PHE A 19 -13.43 2.72 5.87
C PHE A 19 -13.53 4.15 6.40
N THR A 20 -13.11 4.39 7.64
CA THR A 20 -13.09 5.74 8.21
C THR A 20 -12.13 6.64 7.43
N VAL A 21 -10.94 6.16 7.10
CA VAL A 21 -9.98 6.96 6.30
C VAL A 21 -10.57 7.34 4.94
N VAL A 22 -11.19 6.39 4.23
CA VAL A 22 -11.79 6.67 2.92
C VAL A 22 -12.96 7.65 3.06
N GLY A 23 -13.85 7.45 4.04
CA GLY A 23 -14.98 8.36 4.31
C GLY A 23 -14.56 9.77 4.70
N VAL A 24 -13.52 9.91 5.52
CA VAL A 24 -12.96 11.22 5.87
C VAL A 24 -12.35 11.89 4.64
N MET A 25 -11.61 11.16 3.81
CA MET A 25 -11.04 11.70 2.58
C MET A 25 -12.14 12.11 1.58
N ASP A 26 -13.20 11.32 1.43
CA ASP A 26 -14.36 11.66 0.58
C ASP A 26 -15.03 12.95 1.03
N PHE A 27 -15.27 13.07 2.34
CA PHE A 27 -15.81 14.28 2.94
C PHE A 27 -14.93 15.50 2.65
N LEU A 28 -13.61 15.39 2.85
CA LEU A 28 -12.68 16.49 2.59
C LEU A 28 -12.62 16.87 1.11
N VAL A 29 -12.60 15.89 0.21
CA VAL A 29 -12.60 16.13 -1.25
C VAL A 29 -13.91 16.81 -1.66
N LYS A 30 -15.06 16.31 -1.22
CA LYS A 30 -16.39 16.84 -1.63
C LYS A 30 -16.75 18.17 -0.96
N LYS A 31 -16.41 18.38 0.31
CA LYS A 31 -16.89 19.52 1.12
C LYS A 31 -15.85 20.58 1.40
N LYS A 32 -14.56 20.26 1.31
CA LYS A 32 -13.45 21.17 1.62
C LYS A 32 -12.53 21.44 0.43
N ASN A 33 -12.90 21.00 -0.77
CA ASN A 33 -12.11 21.17 -2.00
C ASN A 33 -10.68 20.62 -1.86
N PHE A 34 -10.53 19.52 -1.11
CA PHE A 34 -9.24 18.89 -0.89
C PHE A 34 -8.73 18.22 -2.18
N PRO A 35 -7.42 18.34 -2.52
CA PRO A 35 -6.91 17.77 -3.77
C PRO A 35 -7.03 16.24 -3.84
N GLN A 36 -7.69 15.75 -4.90
CA GLN A 36 -7.93 14.33 -5.14
C GLN A 36 -6.63 13.51 -5.27
N ASP A 37 -5.58 14.10 -5.86
CA ASP A 37 -4.28 13.46 -6.01
C ASP A 37 -3.61 13.20 -4.65
N ILE A 38 -3.74 14.14 -3.70
CA ILE A 38 -3.26 13.99 -2.33
C ILE A 38 -4.13 13.00 -1.55
N SER A 39 -5.46 13.11 -1.66
CA SER A 39 -6.43 12.19 -1.03
C SER A 39 -6.07 10.74 -1.32
N ARG A 40 -5.87 10.41 -2.60
CA ARG A 40 -5.50 9.05 -3.01
C ARG A 40 -4.21 8.56 -2.37
N LYS A 41 -3.20 9.42 -2.22
CA LYS A 41 -1.93 9.04 -1.60
C LYS A 41 -2.06 8.88 -0.08
N ILE A 42 -2.91 9.67 0.58
CA ILE A 42 -3.26 9.45 2.00
C ILE A 42 -3.96 8.10 2.16
N VAL A 43 -4.98 7.82 1.34
CA VAL A 43 -5.68 6.52 1.36
C VAL A 43 -4.71 5.37 1.12
N HIS A 44 -3.79 5.49 0.16
CA HIS A 44 -2.78 4.47 -0.15
C HIS A 44 -1.87 4.17 1.05
N ILE A 45 -1.28 5.20 1.67
CA ILE A 45 -0.38 5.05 2.82
C ILE A 45 -1.14 4.49 4.03
N ALA A 46 -2.34 5.01 4.29
CA ALA A 46 -3.17 4.58 5.41
C ALA A 46 -3.64 3.13 5.23
N ALA A 47 -4.12 2.78 4.03
CA ALA A 47 -4.51 1.42 3.68
C ALA A 47 -3.31 0.48 3.81
N GLY A 48 -2.11 0.84 3.33
CA GLY A 48 -0.91 0.04 3.51
C GLY A 48 -0.42 -0.05 4.96
N SER A 49 -0.66 0.97 5.78
CA SER A 49 -0.31 0.99 7.21
C SER A 49 -1.25 0.16 8.10
N TRP A 50 -2.29 -0.45 7.52
CA TRP A 50 -3.14 -1.42 8.20
C TRP A 50 -2.37 -2.61 8.79
N LEU A 51 -1.13 -2.85 8.34
CA LEU A 51 -0.21 -3.84 8.90
C LEU A 51 -0.07 -3.72 10.40
N ILE A 52 -0.17 -2.51 10.97
CA ILE A 52 -0.12 -2.31 12.42
C ILE A 52 -1.15 -3.19 13.14
N PHE A 53 -2.31 -3.46 12.53
CA PHE A 53 -3.31 -4.34 13.14
C PHE A 53 -2.86 -5.80 13.24
N TRP A 54 -1.91 -6.26 12.41
CA TRP A 54 -1.37 -7.63 12.50
C TRP A 54 -0.71 -7.92 13.84
N LEU A 55 -0.14 -6.90 14.50
CA LEU A 55 0.45 -7.03 15.85
C LEU A 55 -0.56 -7.55 16.87
N PHE A 56 -1.84 -7.22 16.68
CA PHE A 56 -2.87 -7.56 17.63
C PHE A 56 -3.58 -8.87 17.33
N PHE A 57 -3.32 -9.54 16.21
CA PHE A 57 -3.93 -10.85 15.93
C PHE A 57 -3.29 -11.96 16.77
N ASP A 58 -4.12 -12.86 17.28
CA ASP A 58 -3.71 -14.10 17.94
C ASP A 58 -3.35 -15.15 16.88
N ASP A 59 -2.07 -15.50 16.83
CA ASP A 59 -1.47 -16.39 15.83
C ASP A 59 -1.71 -17.88 16.08
N SER A 60 -2.19 -18.25 17.27
CA SER A 60 -2.42 -19.65 17.67
C SER A 60 -3.62 -20.28 16.98
N HIS A 61 -4.47 -19.47 16.36
CA HIS A 61 -5.72 -19.90 15.73
C HIS A 61 -5.76 -19.50 14.25
N TRP A 62 -6.43 -20.31 13.43
CA TRP A 62 -6.53 -20.09 11.97
C TRP A 62 -7.22 -18.74 11.62
N SER A 63 -8.02 -18.20 12.54
CA SER A 63 -8.71 -16.91 12.38
C SER A 63 -7.76 -15.71 12.27
N LYS A 64 -6.45 -15.88 12.47
CA LYS A 64 -5.45 -14.84 12.13
C LYS A 64 -5.55 -14.39 10.68
N TYR A 65 -6.03 -15.25 9.78
CA TYR A 65 -6.25 -14.89 8.37
C TYR A 65 -7.44 -13.94 8.16
N PHE A 66 -8.27 -13.67 9.18
CA PHE A 66 -9.23 -12.57 9.09
C PHE A 66 -8.56 -11.19 9.01
N ASN A 67 -7.23 -11.12 9.18
CA ASN A 67 -6.46 -9.92 8.88
C ASN A 67 -6.78 -9.41 7.46
N ILE A 68 -6.85 -10.25 6.44
CA ILE A 68 -7.04 -9.77 5.05
C ILE A 68 -8.41 -9.15 4.75
N ALA A 69 -9.37 -9.21 5.68
CA ALA A 69 -10.74 -8.78 5.41
C ALA A 69 -10.87 -7.33 4.88
N PRO A 70 -10.17 -6.30 5.41
CA PRO A 70 -10.24 -4.96 4.85
C PRO A 70 -9.79 -4.92 3.39
N ALA A 71 -8.66 -5.57 3.06
CA ALA A 71 -8.13 -5.64 1.70
C ALA A 71 -9.04 -6.44 0.76
N PHE A 72 -9.60 -7.55 1.24
CA PHE A 72 -10.49 -8.40 0.46
C PHE A 72 -11.82 -7.69 0.13
N ILE A 73 -12.43 -7.05 1.12
CA ILE A 73 -13.65 -6.25 0.93
C ILE A 73 -13.38 -5.15 -0.10
N TRP A 74 -12.28 -4.40 0.04
CA TRP A 74 -11.93 -3.36 -0.93
C TRP A 74 -11.61 -3.91 -2.31
N THR A 75 -11.00 -5.09 -2.43
CA THR A 75 -10.79 -5.77 -3.72
C THR A 75 -12.14 -5.99 -4.43
N VAL A 76 -13.12 -6.56 -3.73
CA VAL A 76 -14.46 -6.79 -4.28
C VAL A 76 -15.15 -5.47 -4.63
N LEU A 77 -15.09 -4.48 -3.74
CA LEU A 77 -15.69 -3.16 -3.97
C LEU A 77 -15.07 -2.44 -5.16
N LEU A 78 -13.74 -2.48 -5.32
CA LEU A 78 -13.03 -1.86 -6.45
C LEU A 78 -13.42 -2.52 -7.77
N ILE A 79 -13.60 -3.85 -7.80
CA ILE A 79 -14.10 -4.56 -8.98
C ILE A 79 -15.51 -4.09 -9.33
N ILE A 80 -16.43 -4.14 -8.36
CA ILE A 80 -17.82 -3.74 -8.57
C ILE A 80 -17.88 -2.28 -9.05
N LYS A 81 -17.26 -1.37 -8.30
CA LYS A 81 -17.29 0.07 -8.57
C LYS A 81 -16.58 0.43 -9.88
N GLY A 82 -15.45 -0.21 -10.17
CA GLY A 82 -14.75 -0.01 -11.44
C GLY A 82 -15.59 -0.40 -12.66
N LEU A 83 -16.52 -1.34 -12.51
CA LEU A 83 -17.43 -1.78 -13.57
C LEU A 83 -18.75 -1.01 -13.61
N THR A 84 -19.28 -0.57 -12.46
CA THR A 84 -20.66 -0.06 -12.36
C THR A 84 -20.82 1.35 -11.81
N ALA A 85 -19.86 1.89 -11.06
CA ALA A 85 -20.03 3.15 -10.33
C ALA A 85 -20.16 4.37 -11.27
N ASP A 86 -20.83 5.42 -10.79
CA ASP A 86 -20.86 6.71 -11.45
C ASP A 86 -19.66 7.59 -11.03
N SER A 87 -19.54 8.77 -11.64
CA SER A 87 -18.46 9.73 -11.34
C SER A 87 -18.58 10.40 -9.96
N ASN A 88 -19.71 10.26 -9.28
CA ASN A 88 -19.96 10.80 -7.95
C ASN A 88 -19.66 9.84 -6.81
N ASP A 89 -19.42 8.56 -7.11
CA ASP A 89 -19.03 7.55 -6.12
C ASP A 89 -17.76 7.96 -5.35
N GLU A 90 -17.80 7.68 -4.05
CA GLU A 90 -16.71 7.97 -3.11
C GLU A 90 -15.36 7.40 -3.55
N ALA A 91 -15.30 6.13 -3.98
CA ALA A 91 -14.05 5.50 -4.38
C ALA A 91 -13.52 6.15 -5.65
N VAL A 92 -14.41 6.52 -6.59
CA VAL A 92 -14.01 7.21 -7.82
C VAL A 92 -13.37 8.56 -7.48
N LYS A 93 -13.97 9.35 -6.59
CA LYS A 93 -13.42 10.67 -6.20
C LYS A 93 -12.18 10.60 -5.34
N THR A 94 -12.01 9.57 -4.52
CA THR A 94 -10.89 9.50 -3.57
C THR A 94 -9.70 8.73 -4.11
N MET A 95 -9.89 7.79 -5.05
CA MET A 95 -8.86 6.82 -5.46
C MET A 95 -8.46 6.88 -6.95
N THR A 96 -9.11 7.67 -7.80
CA THR A 96 -8.74 7.82 -9.23
C THR A 96 -7.95 9.11 -9.47
N ARG A 97 -7.21 9.23 -10.59
CA ARG A 97 -6.54 10.49 -10.98
C ARG A 97 -7.45 11.40 -11.79
N THR A 98 -8.19 10.83 -12.73
CA THR A 98 -8.97 11.57 -13.74
C THR A 98 -10.46 11.60 -13.45
N GLY A 99 -10.93 10.82 -12.47
CA GLY A 99 -12.36 10.56 -12.27
C GLY A 99 -12.89 9.41 -13.13
N ASP A 100 -12.07 8.78 -13.99
CA ASP A 100 -12.47 7.55 -14.68
C ASP A 100 -12.50 6.38 -13.69
N ARG A 101 -13.70 5.83 -13.46
CA ARG A 101 -13.92 4.65 -12.61
C ARG A 101 -13.05 3.45 -12.99
N ARG A 102 -12.66 3.30 -14.26
CA ARG A 102 -11.81 2.18 -14.71
C ARG A 102 -10.40 2.24 -14.12
N GLU A 103 -9.95 3.40 -13.62
CA GLU A 103 -8.69 3.48 -12.87
C GLU A 103 -8.74 2.69 -11.56
N LEU A 104 -9.93 2.46 -10.98
CA LEU A 104 -10.09 1.61 -9.79
C LEU A 104 -9.63 0.18 -10.03
N LEU A 105 -9.75 -0.31 -11.28
CA LEU A 105 -9.36 -1.66 -11.70
C LEU A 105 -7.85 -1.80 -11.98
N LYS A 106 -7.07 -0.74 -11.79
CA LYS A 106 -5.62 -0.71 -12.03
C LYS A 106 -4.87 -0.67 -10.70
N GLY A 107 -4.07 0.38 -10.45
CA GLY A 107 -3.24 0.54 -9.27
C GLY A 107 -3.96 0.22 -7.94
N PRO A 108 -5.15 0.79 -7.66
CA PRO A 108 -5.89 0.49 -6.43
C PRO A 108 -6.23 -1.01 -6.27
N LEU A 109 -6.74 -1.66 -7.32
CA LEU A 109 -7.06 -3.09 -7.29
C LEU A 109 -5.79 -3.94 -7.14
N TYR A 110 -4.72 -3.61 -7.86
CA TYR A 110 -3.45 -4.31 -7.76
C TYR A 110 -2.86 -4.22 -6.35
N PHE A 111 -2.97 -3.05 -5.73
CA PHE A 111 -2.53 -2.83 -4.36
C PHE A 111 -3.30 -3.72 -3.37
N THR A 112 -4.64 -3.79 -3.45
CA THR A 112 -5.42 -4.63 -2.53
C THR A 112 -5.20 -6.13 -2.75
N LEU A 113 -4.96 -6.55 -3.99
CA LEU A 113 -4.56 -7.94 -4.30
C LEU A 113 -3.22 -8.30 -3.65
N VAL A 114 -2.24 -7.40 -3.71
CA VAL A 114 -0.95 -7.58 -3.04
C VAL A 114 -1.12 -7.62 -1.52
N MET A 115 -1.94 -6.76 -0.94
CA MET A 115 -2.23 -6.81 0.50
C MET A 115 -2.80 -8.17 0.92
N CYS A 116 -3.73 -8.74 0.13
CA CYS A 116 -4.26 -10.08 0.37
C CYS A 116 -3.17 -11.16 0.26
N LEU A 117 -2.29 -11.09 -0.75
CA LEU A 117 -1.17 -12.02 -0.90
C LEU A 117 -0.21 -11.96 0.30
N MET A 118 0.18 -10.75 0.70
CA MET A 118 1.08 -10.53 1.83
C MET A 118 0.46 -10.98 3.15
N GLY A 119 -0.84 -10.73 3.36
CA GLY A 119 -1.55 -11.12 4.58
C GLY A 119 -1.98 -12.59 4.66
N THR A 120 -1.76 -13.36 3.60
CA THR A 120 -2.01 -14.81 3.56
C THR A 120 -0.70 -15.59 3.50
N VAL A 121 -0.01 -15.55 2.35
CA VAL A 121 1.15 -16.39 2.05
C VAL A 121 2.37 -15.96 2.85
N TYR A 122 2.58 -14.66 2.98
CA TYR A 122 3.77 -14.08 3.60
C TYR A 122 3.47 -13.43 4.96
N TYR A 123 2.38 -13.84 5.60
CA TYR A 123 1.87 -13.21 6.82
C TYR A 123 2.95 -13.06 7.90
N LYS A 124 3.09 -11.83 8.41
CA LYS A 124 4.10 -11.40 9.40
C LYS A 124 5.58 -11.65 9.02
N THR A 125 5.92 -12.12 7.83
CA THR A 125 7.32 -12.36 7.44
C THR A 125 8.09 -11.06 7.15
N PRO A 126 9.44 -11.03 7.30
CA PRO A 126 10.24 -9.85 6.96
C PRO A 126 10.06 -9.43 5.50
N LEU A 127 9.82 -10.41 4.61
CA LEU A 127 9.47 -10.19 3.22
C LEU A 127 8.20 -9.34 3.07
N ALA A 128 7.08 -9.73 3.69
CA ALA A 128 5.83 -8.98 3.59
C ALA A 128 5.94 -7.58 4.21
N LEU A 129 6.59 -7.46 5.36
CA LEU A 129 6.78 -6.18 6.06
C LEU A 129 7.63 -5.22 5.22
N THR A 130 8.70 -5.73 4.60
CA THR A 130 9.55 -4.94 3.69
C THR A 130 8.79 -4.56 2.42
N ALA A 131 8.14 -5.52 1.76
CA ALA A 131 7.40 -5.29 0.52
C ALA A 131 6.32 -4.23 0.69
N MET A 132 5.52 -4.34 1.76
CA MET A 132 4.47 -3.38 2.04
C MET A 132 4.99 -2.06 2.59
N GLY A 133 6.09 -2.04 3.34
CA GLY A 133 6.75 -0.80 3.77
C GLY A 133 7.18 0.03 2.57
N VAL A 134 7.87 -0.59 1.61
CA VAL A 134 8.30 0.07 0.37
C VAL A 134 7.11 0.49 -0.47
N LEU A 135 6.12 -0.39 -0.66
CA LEU A 135 4.97 -0.10 -1.49
C LEU A 135 4.04 0.96 -0.88
N ALA A 136 3.78 0.93 0.42
CA ALA A 136 2.86 1.89 1.06
C ALA A 136 3.52 3.25 1.26
N TRP A 137 4.74 3.30 1.80
CA TRP A 137 5.40 4.56 2.15
C TRP A 137 6.24 5.11 1.01
N GLY A 138 7.01 4.27 0.32
CA GLY A 138 7.79 4.66 -0.85
C GLY A 138 6.89 5.16 -1.98
N ASP A 139 6.03 4.30 -2.55
CA ASP A 139 5.13 4.70 -3.65
C ASP A 139 4.09 5.75 -3.20
N GLY A 140 3.63 5.66 -1.96
CA GLY A 140 2.67 6.62 -1.41
C GLY A 140 3.20 8.05 -1.39
N LEU A 141 4.43 8.25 -0.93
CA LEU A 141 4.99 9.58 -0.69
C LEU A 141 5.86 10.10 -1.85
N ALA A 142 6.54 9.23 -2.61
CA ALA A 142 7.46 9.63 -3.67
C ALA A 142 6.84 10.61 -4.69
N PRO A 143 5.59 10.43 -5.16
CA PRO A 143 4.95 11.39 -6.07
C PRO A 143 4.69 12.76 -5.45
N ILE A 144 4.47 12.85 -4.14
CA ILE A 144 4.26 14.13 -3.43
C ILE A 144 5.56 14.95 -3.47
N PHE A 145 6.68 14.32 -3.13
CA PHE A 145 8.00 14.95 -3.19
C PHE A 145 8.43 15.22 -4.64
N GLY A 146 8.17 14.30 -5.56
CA GLY A 146 8.49 14.45 -6.98
C GLY A 146 7.68 15.56 -7.66
N LYS A 147 6.44 15.82 -7.24
CA LYS A 147 5.63 16.94 -7.74
C LYS A 147 6.06 18.28 -7.14
N ARG A 148 6.40 18.32 -5.84
CA ARG A 148 6.74 19.57 -5.14
C ARG A 148 8.19 20.01 -5.33
N TYR A 149 9.13 19.07 -5.39
CA TYR A 149 10.57 19.33 -5.40
C TYR A 149 11.30 18.76 -6.61
N GLY A 150 10.61 18.02 -7.49
CA GLY A 150 11.21 17.36 -8.64
C GLY A 150 11.65 18.34 -9.72
N LYS A 151 12.91 18.76 -9.68
CA LYS A 151 13.54 19.60 -10.71
C LYS A 151 14.16 18.78 -11.84
N ASN A 152 14.68 17.60 -11.52
CA ASN A 152 15.39 16.74 -12.48
C ASN A 152 14.43 15.65 -12.94
N LYS A 153 13.65 15.93 -13.98
CA LYS A 153 12.70 15.00 -14.57
C LYS A 153 13.41 14.05 -15.54
N TYR A 154 12.93 12.81 -15.61
CA TYR A 154 13.36 11.84 -16.59
C TYR A 154 12.16 11.02 -17.07
N TYR A 155 12.26 10.46 -18.26
CA TYR A 155 11.21 9.65 -18.87
C TYR A 155 11.82 8.36 -19.40
N ILE A 156 11.38 7.22 -18.86
CA ILE A 156 11.69 5.89 -19.40
C ILE A 156 10.41 5.26 -19.92
N PHE A 157 9.50 4.90 -19.01
CA PHE A 157 8.12 4.44 -19.34
C PHE A 157 7.04 5.37 -18.80
N ALA A 158 7.39 6.21 -17.84
CA ALA A 158 6.54 7.26 -17.29
C ALA A 158 7.45 8.44 -16.87
N GLU A 159 6.88 9.65 -16.83
CA GLU A 159 7.60 10.81 -16.29
C GLU A 159 7.81 10.63 -14.78
N LYS A 160 9.08 10.67 -14.36
CA LYS A 160 9.52 10.57 -12.97
C LYS A 160 10.56 11.66 -12.68
N SER A 161 11.03 11.73 -11.44
CA SER A 161 12.03 12.71 -11.03
C SER A 161 13.06 12.10 -10.10
N LEU A 162 14.32 12.55 -10.17
CA LEU A 162 15.37 12.07 -9.28
C LEU A 162 15.01 12.31 -7.80
N GLN A 163 14.38 13.45 -7.48
CA GLN A 163 13.91 13.75 -6.14
C GLN A 163 12.79 12.80 -5.70
N GLY A 164 11.91 12.40 -6.63
CA GLY A 164 10.88 11.39 -6.39
C GLY A 164 11.49 10.02 -6.09
N SER A 165 12.44 9.56 -6.89
CA SER A 165 13.12 8.27 -6.66
C SER A 165 13.98 8.29 -5.38
N ALA A 166 14.61 9.41 -5.05
CA ALA A 166 15.30 9.57 -3.76
C ALA A 166 14.33 9.53 -2.58
N ALA A 167 13.16 10.15 -2.70
CA ALA A 167 12.10 10.06 -1.69
C ALA A 167 11.55 8.63 -1.60
N PHE A 168 11.38 7.92 -2.71
CA PHE A 168 10.97 6.52 -2.73
C PHE A 168 11.97 5.64 -1.97
N LEU A 169 13.26 5.77 -2.25
CA LEU A 169 14.33 5.04 -1.56
C LEU A 169 14.29 5.32 -0.05
N LEU A 170 14.32 6.60 0.34
CA LEU A 170 14.38 6.98 1.75
C LEU A 170 13.12 6.56 2.52
N LEU A 171 11.94 6.89 1.99
CA LEU A 171 10.66 6.66 2.68
C LEU A 171 10.25 5.20 2.62
N GLY A 172 10.60 4.49 1.55
CA GLY A 172 10.44 3.05 1.45
C GLY A 172 11.34 2.31 2.44
N PHE A 173 12.62 2.73 2.58
CA PHE A 173 13.51 2.19 3.61
C PHE A 173 12.98 2.45 5.02
N LEU A 174 12.56 3.68 5.32
CA LEU A 174 11.98 4.01 6.63
C LEU A 174 10.71 3.21 6.92
N GLY A 175 9.81 3.07 5.94
CA GLY A 175 8.60 2.27 6.08
C GLY A 175 8.90 0.79 6.31
N ALA A 176 9.85 0.22 5.56
CA ALA A 176 10.28 -1.16 5.73
C ALA A 176 10.95 -1.40 7.10
N VAL A 177 11.85 -0.51 7.53
CA VAL A 177 12.47 -0.59 8.86
C VAL A 177 11.42 -0.47 9.95
N LEU A 178 10.52 0.51 9.86
CA LEU A 178 9.45 0.71 10.84
C LEU A 178 8.62 -0.56 11.01
N PHE A 179 8.15 -1.15 9.91
CA PHE A 179 7.36 -2.38 10.02
C PHE A 179 8.20 -3.56 10.50
N ASN A 180 9.44 -3.74 10.09
CA ASN A 180 10.23 -4.86 10.61
C ASN A 180 10.50 -4.74 12.13
N VAL A 181 10.85 -3.53 12.63
CA VAL A 181 11.10 -3.29 14.07
C VAL A 181 9.85 -3.52 14.92
N LEU A 182 8.66 -3.26 14.39
CA LEU A 182 7.42 -3.50 15.13
C LEU A 182 7.13 -5.00 15.35
N PHE A 183 7.66 -5.89 14.51
CA PHE A 183 7.34 -7.33 14.53
C PHE A 183 8.52 -8.22 14.94
N TYR A 184 9.74 -7.72 14.86
CA TYR A 184 10.96 -8.49 15.08
C TYR A 184 11.95 -7.73 15.97
N ASP A 185 12.53 -8.42 16.96
CA ASP A 185 13.58 -7.86 17.83
C ASP A 185 14.91 -7.64 17.09
N SER A 186 15.18 -8.46 16.07
CA SER A 186 16.36 -8.36 15.22
C SER A 186 15.93 -8.23 13.76
N ILE A 187 16.49 -7.22 13.08
CA ILE A 187 16.15 -6.91 11.70
C ILE A 187 17.37 -6.97 10.78
N ASP A 188 17.19 -7.52 9.58
CA ASP A 188 18.23 -7.56 8.56
C ASP A 188 18.21 -6.26 7.74
N PHE A 189 18.94 -5.24 8.23
CA PHE A 189 19.10 -3.97 7.52
C PHE A 189 19.76 -4.15 6.14
N GLY A 190 20.61 -5.16 5.97
CA GLY A 190 21.29 -5.45 4.70
C GLY A 190 20.27 -5.86 3.64
N PHE A 191 19.41 -6.83 3.97
CA PHE A 191 18.31 -7.24 3.10
C PHE A 191 17.37 -6.08 2.79
N ILE A 192 16.92 -5.32 3.79
CA ILE A 192 16.00 -4.19 3.59
C ILE A 192 16.62 -3.16 2.63
N LEU A 193 17.89 -2.80 2.82
CA LEU A 193 18.57 -1.83 1.97
C LEU A 193 18.68 -2.34 0.52
N VAL A 194 19.09 -3.58 0.32
CA VAL A 194 19.19 -4.21 -1.02
C VAL A 194 17.82 -4.25 -1.69
N ALA A 195 16.79 -4.70 -0.99
CA ALA A 195 15.42 -4.78 -1.50
C ALA A 195 14.88 -3.40 -1.92
N VAL A 196 15.11 -2.36 -1.12
CA VAL A 196 14.67 -0.99 -1.41
C VAL A 196 15.44 -0.40 -2.61
N ILE A 197 16.75 -0.64 -2.72
CA ILE A 197 17.53 -0.19 -3.88
C ILE A 197 16.99 -0.83 -5.16
N ILE A 198 16.81 -2.15 -5.16
CA ILE A 198 16.26 -2.88 -6.30
C ILE A 198 14.86 -2.37 -6.65
N ALA A 199 13.99 -2.21 -5.65
CA ALA A 199 12.65 -1.67 -5.85
C ALA A 199 12.66 -0.23 -6.39
N THR A 200 13.62 0.61 -5.98
CA THR A 200 13.79 1.98 -6.49
C THR A 200 14.20 1.98 -7.96
N ILE A 201 15.08 1.05 -8.36
CA ILE A 201 15.44 0.87 -9.77
C ILE A 201 14.20 0.40 -10.53
N VAL A 202 13.51 -0.64 -10.08
CA VAL A 202 12.29 -1.12 -10.77
C VAL A 202 11.21 -0.04 -10.84
N GLU A 203 11.04 0.76 -9.78
CA GLU A 203 10.17 1.93 -9.79
C GLU A 203 10.60 2.88 -10.91
N ALA A 204 11.87 3.29 -11.01
CA ALA A 204 12.32 4.20 -12.07
C ALA A 204 11.94 3.73 -13.50
N PHE A 205 11.91 2.41 -13.73
CA PHE A 205 11.55 1.78 -15.00
C PHE A 205 10.08 1.31 -15.08
N SER A 206 9.24 1.54 -14.07
CA SER A 206 7.87 1.03 -14.08
C SER A 206 6.93 1.89 -14.94
N PRO A 207 6.07 1.27 -15.79
CA PRO A 207 4.92 1.94 -16.35
C PRO A 207 3.95 2.40 -15.26
N ARG A 208 3.11 3.40 -15.58
CA ARG A 208 2.08 3.88 -14.65
C ARG A 208 1.19 2.72 -14.19
N ASP A 209 0.88 2.69 -12.90
CA ASP A 209 -0.01 1.72 -12.23
C ASP A 209 0.52 0.29 -12.09
N ALA A 210 1.55 -0.11 -12.85
CA ALA A 210 2.19 -1.41 -12.76
C ALA A 210 3.13 -1.53 -11.54
N ASP A 211 3.56 -0.39 -11.00
CA ASP A 211 4.34 -0.25 -9.75
C ASP A 211 3.79 -1.09 -8.59
N ASN A 212 2.46 -1.09 -8.43
CA ASN A 212 1.78 -1.82 -7.35
C ASN A 212 1.97 -3.33 -7.40
N ILE A 213 2.33 -3.91 -8.56
CA ILE A 213 2.67 -5.34 -8.69
C ILE A 213 4.18 -5.53 -8.75
N LEU A 214 4.88 -4.69 -9.51
CA LEU A 214 6.31 -4.85 -9.78
C LEU A 214 7.17 -4.67 -8.52
N ILE A 215 6.82 -3.72 -7.64
CA ILE A 215 7.56 -3.45 -6.41
C ILE A 215 7.51 -4.67 -5.47
N PRO A 216 6.34 -5.21 -5.08
CA PRO A 216 6.29 -6.43 -4.27
C PRO A 216 6.95 -7.62 -4.95
N LEU A 217 6.74 -7.80 -6.25
CA LEU A 217 7.31 -8.93 -6.99
C LEU A 217 8.84 -8.92 -6.94
N VAL A 218 9.48 -7.78 -7.18
CA VAL A 218 10.94 -7.72 -7.16
C VAL A 218 11.50 -7.92 -5.75
N ILE A 219 10.77 -7.51 -4.71
CA ILE A 219 11.15 -7.76 -3.32
C ILE A 219 11.02 -9.25 -2.97
N ILE A 220 10.00 -9.95 -3.47
CA ILE A 220 9.88 -11.42 -3.35
C ILE A 220 11.07 -12.11 -4.01
N VAL A 221 11.42 -11.70 -5.24
CA VAL A 221 12.56 -12.27 -5.97
C VAL A 221 13.86 -11.98 -5.23
N ALA A 222 14.09 -10.74 -4.78
CA ALA A 222 15.27 -10.38 -4.00
C ALA A 222 15.40 -11.21 -2.73
N TYR A 223 14.29 -11.44 -2.01
CA TYR A 223 14.28 -12.28 -0.81
C TYR A 223 14.66 -13.73 -1.12
N SER A 224 14.12 -14.30 -2.20
CA SER A 224 14.43 -15.69 -2.61
C SER A 224 15.87 -15.92 -3.10
N ILE A 225 16.58 -14.86 -3.46
CA ILE A 225 18.00 -14.93 -3.88
C ILE A 225 18.91 -14.69 -2.68
N TYR A 226 18.48 -13.85 -1.73
CA TYR A 226 19.27 -13.48 -0.57
C TYR A 226 19.28 -14.57 0.52
N PHE A 227 18.20 -15.35 0.63
CA PHE A 227 18.02 -16.46 1.58
C PHE A 227 17.76 -17.79 0.87
#